data_AF-A0A0K8P8G3-F1
#
_entry.id   AF-A0A0K8P8G3-F1
#
_cell.length_a   1.000
_cell.length_b   1.000
_cell.length_c   1.000
_cell.angle_alpha   90.00
_cell.angle_beta   90.00
_cell.angle_gamma   90.00
#
_symmetry.space_group_name_H-M   'P 1'
#
loop_
_entity.id
_entity.type
_entity.pdbx_description
1 polymer ?
#
loop_
_entity_poly.entity_id
_entity_poly.type
_entity_poly.pdbx_seq_one_letter_code
_entity_poly.pdbx_strand_id
1 'polypeptide(L)'
;MTMTEAAYEFRRRMENAPPWAGPPRLRPALGLIRGRERVHFVCRFPALGALQVGEPGDARPRAECAGYEDGSAFVLVSGGLLDFIDAALGALVSGANLTVGSGAPIPAASTPEAVDQALDAVYDSWGSRWRNEHVSIVLTPLAAETADLLTQLSLATRLFVLLHEIGHAVLHTGVSPAERSVAQELEADGFALDACIDHFGQPCGRTRAALAGAFLVPRLLEALRLLGHRFPDTHPSPADRLESLRRRFRERCDSEFTYYFHTTVAIAQGLRMEAAERRLLGFEPRQPLVSAESLVSTMMGMLIELGGSRKSVTFEAAASNLLSLCDDAQPEELERAAALARAVFSAEPGVPAPADEPRAGICLAYGKLVAALPAPLPGLFLEEGQ
;
A
#
# COMPACT_ATOMS: atom_id res chain seq x y z
N MET A 1 4.84 39.70 -6.99
CA MET A 1 5.23 38.77 -5.92
C MET A 1 6.71 38.52 -6.05
N THR A 2 7.46 38.64 -4.95
CA THR A 2 8.87 38.24 -4.86
C THR A 2 8.97 36.73 -5.10
N MET A 3 9.95 36.29 -5.89
CA MET A 3 10.21 34.88 -6.12
C MET A 3 10.83 34.28 -4.84
N THR A 4 10.20 33.25 -4.27
CA THR A 4 10.75 32.54 -3.09
C THR A 4 11.93 31.66 -3.49
N GLU A 5 12.74 31.24 -2.51
CA GLU A 5 13.88 30.35 -2.77
C GLU A 5 13.43 29.02 -3.37
N ALA A 6 12.35 28.42 -2.84
CA ALA A 6 11.78 27.21 -3.42
C ALA A 6 11.30 27.40 -4.86
N ALA A 7 10.71 28.55 -5.20
CA ALA A 7 10.23 28.81 -6.56
C ALA A 7 11.40 28.95 -7.55
N TYR A 8 12.51 29.56 -7.12
CA TYR A 8 13.73 29.63 -7.92
C TYR A 8 14.35 28.25 -8.15
N GLU A 9 14.57 27.47 -7.09
CA GLU A 9 15.19 26.15 -7.20
C GLU A 9 14.30 25.17 -7.98
N PHE A 10 12.99 25.18 -7.72
CA PHE A 10 12.02 24.41 -8.49
C PHE A 10 12.14 24.68 -9.98
N ARG A 11 12.13 25.97 -10.38
CA ARG A 11 12.26 26.37 -11.79
C ARG A 11 13.58 25.87 -12.36
N ARG A 12 14.69 26.11 -11.66
CA ARG A 12 16.03 25.65 -12.08
C ARG A 12 16.07 24.14 -12.30
N ARG A 13 15.47 23.36 -11.41
CA ARG A 13 15.41 21.90 -11.52
C ARG A 13 14.56 21.44 -12.69
N MET A 14 13.39 22.05 -12.88
CA MET A 14 12.48 21.70 -13.98
C MET A 14 13.04 22.10 -15.36
N GLU A 15 13.75 23.23 -15.46
CA GLU A 15 14.39 23.68 -16.72
C GLU A 15 15.57 22.78 -17.14
N ASN A 16 16.26 22.19 -16.16
CA ASN A 16 17.40 21.29 -16.42
C ASN A 16 16.98 19.81 -16.54
N ALA A 17 15.73 19.48 -16.23
CA ALA A 17 15.21 18.13 -16.37
C ALA A 17 14.69 17.88 -17.79
N PRO A 18 14.77 16.64 -18.31
CA PRO A 18 14.02 16.27 -19.50
C PRO A 18 12.54 16.61 -19.32
N PRO A 19 11.88 17.25 -20.30
CA PRO A 19 10.47 17.57 -20.18
C PRO A 19 9.65 16.29 -20.13
N TRP A 20 8.72 16.21 -19.19
CA TRP A 20 7.72 15.14 -19.19
C TRP A 20 6.77 15.35 -20.38
N ALA A 21 6.57 14.30 -21.17
CA ALA A 21 5.76 14.35 -22.40
C ALA A 21 4.29 13.93 -22.20
N GLY A 22 3.92 13.44 -21.01
CA GLY A 22 2.58 12.98 -20.69
C GLY A 22 1.71 14.01 -19.95
N PRO A 23 0.43 13.70 -19.69
CA PRO A 23 -0.38 14.52 -18.78
C PRO A 23 0.22 14.52 -17.36
N PRO A 24 0.05 15.61 -16.58
CA PRO A 24 0.58 15.69 -15.22
C PRO A 24 -0.13 14.69 -14.29
N ARG A 25 0.59 13.69 -13.79
CA ARG A 25 0.05 12.56 -13.02
C ARG A 25 -0.07 12.83 -11.53
N LEU A 26 0.68 13.80 -11.01
CA LEU A 26 0.61 14.24 -9.61
C LEU A 26 -0.60 15.13 -9.33
N ARG A 27 -1.13 15.84 -10.34
CA ARG A 27 -2.24 16.78 -10.17
C ARG A 27 -3.51 16.11 -9.63
N PRO A 28 -3.97 14.97 -10.15
CA PRO A 28 -5.10 14.24 -9.57
C PRO A 28 -4.86 13.82 -8.10
N ALA A 29 -3.66 13.31 -7.78
CA ALA A 29 -3.32 12.90 -6.41
C ALA A 29 -3.36 14.09 -5.45
N LEU A 30 -2.76 15.22 -5.83
CA LEU A 30 -2.85 16.46 -5.07
C LEU A 30 -4.31 16.85 -4.86
N GLY A 31 -5.16 16.78 -5.89
CA GLY A 31 -6.58 17.12 -5.81
C GLY A 31 -7.39 16.40 -4.72
N LEU A 32 -6.90 15.28 -4.19
CA LEU A 32 -7.56 14.51 -3.13
C LEU A 32 -7.50 15.19 -1.76
N ILE A 33 -6.53 16.08 -1.52
CA ILE A 33 -6.42 16.78 -0.25
C ILE A 33 -7.49 17.90 -0.19
N ARG A 34 -8.48 17.79 0.72
CA ARG A 34 -9.66 18.69 0.79
C ARG A 34 -9.31 20.16 1.13
N GLY A 35 -10.20 21.09 0.72
CA GLY A 35 -10.16 22.53 1.08
C GLY A 35 -9.75 23.52 -0.03
N ARG A 36 -10.04 23.24 -1.32
CA ARG A 36 -9.28 23.80 -2.45
C ARG A 36 -10.13 24.39 -3.57
N GLU A 37 -10.36 25.70 -3.53
CA GLU A 37 -10.61 26.48 -4.76
C GLU A 37 -9.33 27.18 -5.18
N ARG A 38 -8.85 26.78 -6.37
CA ARG A 38 -7.94 27.44 -7.33
C ARG A 38 -6.79 28.36 -6.84
N VAL A 39 -5.64 28.10 -7.47
CA VAL A 39 -4.47 28.97 -7.70
C VAL A 39 -3.41 28.95 -6.59
N HIS A 40 -2.25 28.36 -6.91
CA HIS A 40 -1.07 28.14 -6.07
C HIS A 40 -1.27 27.18 -4.88
N PHE A 41 -0.48 26.10 -4.87
CA PHE A 41 -0.48 25.08 -3.83
C PHE A 41 0.07 25.66 -2.53
N VAL A 42 -0.79 26.32 -1.75
CA VAL A 42 -0.58 26.56 -0.32
C VAL A 42 -1.49 25.58 0.40
N CYS A 43 -1.01 24.35 0.57
CA CYS A 43 -1.51 23.54 1.67
C CYS A 43 -1.12 24.31 2.93
N ARG A 44 -2.08 24.81 3.71
CA ARG A 44 -1.79 25.21 5.08
C ARG A 44 -1.51 23.95 5.89
N PHE A 45 -0.32 23.38 5.70
CA PHE A 45 0.47 23.02 6.87
C PHE A 45 0.79 24.39 7.48
N PRO A 46 0.34 24.72 8.70
CA PRO A 46 0.60 26.04 9.30
C PRO A 46 2.08 26.46 9.26
N ALA A 47 2.99 25.49 9.08
CA ALA A 47 4.43 25.65 8.92
C ALA A 47 4.93 26.03 7.50
N LEU A 48 4.18 25.78 6.41
CA LEU A 48 4.64 26.05 5.03
C LEU A 48 3.93 27.26 4.42
N GLY A 49 4.71 28.26 4.02
CA GLY A 49 4.24 29.49 3.36
C GLY A 49 3.96 29.31 1.86
N ALA A 50 4.70 28.46 1.17
CA ALA A 50 4.50 28.15 -0.25
C ALA A 50 5.03 26.75 -0.61
N LEU A 51 4.31 25.97 -1.43
CA LEU A 51 4.77 24.66 -1.90
C LEU A 51 4.73 24.58 -3.43
N GLN A 52 5.83 24.16 -4.04
CA GLN A 52 5.90 23.80 -5.46
C GLN A 52 5.96 22.29 -5.61
N VAL A 53 5.20 21.72 -6.55
CA VAL A 53 5.22 20.28 -6.83
C VAL A 53 5.43 20.06 -8.32
N GLY A 54 6.37 19.18 -8.68
CA GLY A 54 6.74 18.95 -10.07
C GLY A 54 7.01 17.48 -10.38
N GLU A 55 6.87 17.17 -11.67
CA GLU A 55 7.10 15.85 -12.25
C GLU A 55 8.17 15.99 -13.35
N PRO A 56 9.46 15.93 -13.00
CA PRO A 56 10.52 15.93 -14.01
C PRO A 56 10.45 14.64 -14.83
N GLY A 57 10.65 14.72 -16.15
CA GLY A 57 10.61 13.57 -17.08
C GLY A 57 11.81 12.63 -17.00
N ASP A 58 12.47 12.58 -15.85
CA ASP A 58 13.61 11.70 -15.59
C ASP A 58 13.13 10.24 -15.45
N ALA A 59 13.82 9.33 -16.14
CA ALA A 59 13.56 7.89 -16.09
C ALA A 59 14.06 7.24 -14.78
N ARG A 60 14.99 7.89 -14.06
CA ARG A 60 15.48 7.40 -12.78
C ARG A 60 14.38 7.53 -11.72
N PRO A 61 13.99 6.44 -11.03
CA PRO A 61 12.98 6.50 -10.00
C PRO A 61 13.51 7.23 -8.77
N ARG A 62 13.06 8.46 -8.56
CA ARG A 62 13.38 9.32 -7.42
C ARG A 62 12.20 10.18 -6.99
N ALA A 63 12.16 10.50 -5.72
CA ALA A 63 11.40 11.60 -5.15
C ALA A 63 12.36 12.42 -4.28
N GLU A 64 12.22 13.74 -4.28
CA GLU A 64 13.02 14.62 -3.43
C GLU A 64 12.22 15.85 -3.01
N CYS A 65 12.61 16.44 -1.89
CA CYS A 65 12.08 17.71 -1.44
C CYS A 65 13.16 18.56 -0.77
N ALA A 66 12.89 19.85 -0.69
CA ALA A 66 13.61 20.76 0.19
C ALA A 66 12.64 21.78 0.77
N GLY A 67 12.80 22.08 2.06
CA GLY A 67 12.14 23.19 2.76
C GLY A 67 13.16 24.26 3.13
N TYR A 68 12.75 25.52 3.07
CA TYR A 68 13.58 26.71 3.26
C TYR A 68 13.13 27.52 4.48
N GLU A 69 14.03 28.38 5.00
CA GLU A 69 13.77 29.22 6.17
C GLU A 69 12.62 30.22 5.96
N ASP A 70 12.39 30.64 4.71
CA ASP A 70 11.25 31.49 4.33
C ASP A 70 9.89 30.76 4.37
N GLY A 71 9.89 29.49 4.81
CA GLY A 71 8.73 28.61 4.88
C GLY A 71 8.29 28.09 3.51
N SER A 72 9.01 28.41 2.43
CA SER A 72 8.73 27.83 1.12
C SER A 72 9.36 26.44 1.01
N ALA A 73 8.79 25.60 0.16
CA ALA A 73 9.27 24.25 -0.11
C ALA A 73 9.00 23.84 -1.56
N PHE A 74 9.76 22.85 -2.04
CA PHE A 74 9.43 22.16 -3.27
C PHE A 74 9.48 20.65 -3.07
N VAL A 75 8.71 19.93 -3.89
CA VAL A 75 8.71 18.47 -4.01
C VAL A 75 8.80 18.10 -5.49
N LEU A 76 9.69 17.19 -5.83
CA LEU A 76 9.83 16.64 -7.17
C LEU A 76 9.65 15.12 -7.12
N VAL A 77 8.78 14.58 -7.97
CA VAL A 77 8.60 13.13 -8.13
C VAL A 77 8.85 12.79 -9.58
N SER A 78 9.91 12.04 -9.86
CA SER A 78 10.30 11.68 -11.23
C SER A 78 9.22 10.88 -11.96
N GLY A 79 9.13 11.09 -13.28
CA GLY A 79 8.27 10.30 -14.15
C GLY A 79 8.56 8.81 -14.07
N GLY A 80 9.84 8.42 -14.00
CA GLY A 80 10.26 7.02 -13.90
C GLY A 80 9.81 6.30 -12.63
N LEU A 81 9.68 7.01 -11.49
CA LEU A 81 9.10 6.43 -10.28
C LEU A 81 7.59 6.19 -10.46
N LEU A 82 6.89 7.13 -11.08
CA LEU A 82 5.45 7.02 -11.34
C LEU A 82 5.15 5.91 -12.36
N ASP A 83 5.99 5.78 -13.39
CA ASP A 83 5.92 4.69 -14.37
C ASP A 83 6.09 3.32 -13.70
N PHE A 84 7.08 3.20 -12.80
CA PHE A 84 7.30 1.96 -12.05
C PHE A 84 6.11 1.61 -11.15
N ILE A 85 5.59 2.59 -10.41
CA ILE A 85 4.39 2.45 -9.57
C ILE A 85 3.22 1.94 -10.42
N ASP A 86 2.94 2.60 -11.55
CA ASP A 86 1.79 2.26 -12.38
C ASP A 86 1.92 0.88 -13.04
N ALA A 87 3.13 0.51 -13.46
CA ALA A 87 3.40 -0.81 -14.03
C ALA A 87 3.20 -1.93 -12.99
N ALA A 88 3.78 -1.78 -11.81
CA ALA A 88 3.67 -2.77 -10.73
C ALA A 88 2.22 -2.90 -10.23
N LEU A 89 1.53 -1.78 -10.02
CA LEU A 89 0.12 -1.79 -9.61
C LEU A 89 -0.79 -2.37 -10.71
N GLY A 90 -0.51 -2.08 -11.98
CA GLY A 90 -1.24 -2.65 -13.11
C GLY A 90 -1.16 -4.18 -13.13
N ALA A 91 0.05 -4.73 -12.91
CA ALA A 91 0.24 -6.16 -12.77
C ALA A 91 -0.56 -6.72 -11.58
N LEU A 92 -0.41 -6.15 -10.38
CA LEU A 92 -1.10 -6.60 -9.16
C LEU A 92 -2.63 -6.61 -9.30
N VAL A 93 -3.20 -5.53 -9.84
CA VAL A 93 -4.65 -5.33 -9.95
C VAL A 93 -5.27 -6.19 -11.04
N SER A 94 -4.50 -6.62 -12.04
CA SER A 94 -5.01 -7.55 -13.07
C SER A 94 -5.50 -8.89 -12.48
N GLY A 95 -4.99 -9.29 -11.31
CA GLY A 95 -5.43 -10.47 -10.56
C GLY A 95 -6.58 -10.24 -9.58
N ALA A 96 -7.16 -9.04 -9.52
CA ALA A 96 -8.21 -8.72 -8.57
C ALA A 96 -9.57 -9.18 -9.09
N ASN A 97 -10.25 -10.04 -8.32
CA ASN A 97 -11.68 -10.28 -8.51
C ASN A 97 -12.46 -9.15 -7.84
N LEU A 98 -13.39 -8.55 -8.57
CA LEU A 98 -14.20 -7.45 -8.07
C LEU A 98 -15.68 -7.82 -8.03
N THR A 99 -16.47 -6.97 -7.38
CA THR A 99 -17.92 -7.07 -7.40
C THR A 99 -18.47 -5.66 -7.52
N VAL A 100 -19.33 -5.44 -8.51
CA VAL A 100 -20.00 -4.15 -8.71
C VAL A 100 -21.14 -3.95 -7.71
N GLY A 101 -21.65 -2.72 -7.60
CA GLY A 101 -22.74 -2.39 -6.66
C GLY A 101 -24.01 -3.23 -6.83
N SER A 102 -24.21 -3.89 -7.98
CA SER A 102 -25.30 -4.84 -8.22
C SER A 102 -25.09 -6.24 -7.63
N GLY A 103 -23.91 -6.51 -7.05
CA GLY A 103 -23.52 -7.84 -6.56
C GLY A 103 -22.98 -8.78 -7.64
N ALA A 104 -22.92 -8.34 -8.90
CA ALA A 104 -22.36 -9.16 -9.98
C ALA A 104 -20.83 -9.25 -9.86
N PRO A 105 -20.25 -10.46 -9.96
CA PRO A 105 -18.80 -10.62 -9.95
C PRO A 105 -18.18 -10.12 -11.25
N ILE A 106 -17.03 -9.47 -11.14
CA ILE A 106 -16.14 -9.17 -12.25
C ILE A 106 -14.90 -10.06 -12.05
N PRO A 107 -14.70 -11.06 -12.93
CA PRO A 107 -13.55 -11.95 -12.81
C PRO A 107 -12.26 -11.16 -13.01
N ALA A 108 -11.19 -11.61 -12.36
CA ALA A 108 -9.85 -11.11 -12.59
C ALA A 108 -9.50 -11.18 -14.09
N ALA A 109 -8.77 -10.17 -14.57
CA ALA A 109 -8.27 -10.13 -15.95
C ALA A 109 -7.13 -11.15 -16.18
N SER A 110 -6.47 -11.60 -15.12
CA SER A 110 -5.32 -12.50 -15.16
C SER A 110 -5.39 -13.53 -14.03
N THR A 111 -4.88 -14.73 -14.29
CA THR A 111 -4.71 -15.76 -13.26
C THR A 111 -3.59 -15.35 -12.29
N PRO A 112 -3.50 -15.94 -11.07
CA PRO A 112 -2.40 -15.67 -10.16
C PRO A 112 -1.01 -15.83 -10.80
N GLU A 113 -0.82 -16.87 -11.60
CA GLU A 113 0.45 -17.15 -12.28
C GLU A 113 0.78 -16.09 -13.35
N ALA A 114 -0.24 -15.59 -14.06
CA ALA A 114 -0.06 -14.53 -15.05
C ALA A 114 0.27 -13.18 -14.38
N VAL A 115 -0.27 -12.91 -13.18
CA VAL A 115 0.11 -11.74 -12.38
C VAL A 115 1.57 -11.85 -11.95
N ASP A 116 1.99 -13.02 -11.47
CA ASP A 116 3.38 -13.26 -11.09
C ASP A 116 4.34 -13.04 -12.26
N GLN A 117 4.02 -13.58 -13.44
CA GLN A 117 4.79 -13.36 -14.67
C GLN A 117 4.83 -11.89 -15.08
N ALA A 118 3.71 -11.17 -14.94
CA ALA A 118 3.66 -9.74 -15.25
C ALA A 118 4.53 -8.92 -14.29
N LEU A 119 4.55 -9.24 -12.99
CA LEU A 119 5.43 -8.60 -12.02
C LEU A 119 6.90 -8.88 -12.31
N ASP A 120 7.24 -10.13 -12.59
CA ASP A 120 8.61 -10.51 -12.95
C ASP A 120 9.05 -9.75 -14.22
N ALA A 121 8.18 -9.62 -15.23
CA ALA A 121 8.44 -8.84 -16.44
C ALA A 121 8.61 -7.33 -16.16
N VAL A 122 7.84 -6.76 -15.23
CA VAL A 122 8.04 -5.38 -14.76
C VAL A 122 9.44 -5.25 -14.16
N TYR A 123 9.84 -6.14 -13.26
CA TYR A 123 11.16 -6.08 -12.61
C TYR A 123 12.31 -6.23 -13.60
N ASP A 124 12.24 -7.23 -14.49
CA ASP A 124 13.23 -7.45 -15.55
C ASP A 124 13.36 -6.24 -16.48
N SER A 125 12.23 -5.62 -16.85
CA SER A 125 12.24 -4.44 -17.73
C SER A 125 12.90 -3.22 -17.08
N TRP A 126 12.89 -3.12 -15.75
CA TRP A 126 13.57 -2.04 -15.03
C TRP A 126 15.04 -2.34 -14.75
N GLY A 127 15.46 -3.60 -14.54
CA GLY A 127 16.82 -3.99 -14.11
C GLY A 127 18.00 -3.39 -14.90
N SER A 128 17.80 -2.96 -16.16
CA SER A 128 18.82 -2.28 -16.96
C SER A 128 18.41 -0.94 -17.58
N ARG A 129 17.12 -0.60 -17.63
CA ARG A 129 16.61 0.49 -18.50
C ARG A 129 16.48 1.84 -17.81
N TRP A 130 16.17 1.90 -16.51
CA TRP A 130 15.94 3.20 -15.82
C TRP A 130 17.17 4.12 -15.75
N ARG A 131 18.37 3.63 -16.08
CA ARG A 131 19.60 4.43 -16.04
C ARG A 131 19.72 5.44 -17.18
N ASN A 132 19.18 5.15 -18.37
CA ASN A 132 19.27 6.04 -19.54
C ASN A 132 18.14 5.84 -20.58
N GLU A 133 17.23 4.89 -20.38
CA GLU A 133 16.20 4.52 -21.35
C GLU A 133 14.80 4.65 -20.76
N HIS A 134 13.87 5.18 -21.55
CA HIS A 134 12.47 5.16 -21.18
C HIS A 134 11.98 3.71 -21.16
N VAL A 135 11.47 3.25 -20.02
CA VAL A 135 10.91 1.90 -19.92
C VAL A 135 9.51 1.91 -20.54
N SER A 136 9.31 1.15 -21.62
CA SER A 136 7.98 0.98 -22.20
C SER A 136 7.17 0.06 -21.28
N ILE A 137 6.05 0.58 -20.77
CA ILE A 137 5.13 -0.16 -19.92
C ILE A 137 4.15 -0.91 -20.80
N VAL A 138 4.14 -2.24 -20.72
CA VAL A 138 3.05 -3.05 -21.27
C VAL A 138 1.98 -3.16 -20.21
N LEU A 139 0.85 -2.47 -20.41
CA LEU A 139 -0.29 -2.54 -19.51
C LEU A 139 -1.27 -3.61 -19.99
N THR A 140 -1.64 -4.51 -19.08
CA THR A 140 -2.74 -5.46 -19.31
C THR A 140 -4.04 -4.69 -19.52
N PRO A 141 -4.83 -4.98 -20.58
CA PRO A 141 -6.17 -4.40 -20.72
C PRO A 141 -7.06 -4.78 -19.54
N LEU A 142 -7.67 -3.79 -18.89
CA LEU A 142 -8.53 -3.98 -17.71
C LEU A 142 -9.98 -3.61 -18.03
N ALA A 143 -10.93 -4.33 -17.41
CA ALA A 143 -12.32 -3.90 -17.34
C ALA A 143 -12.41 -2.53 -16.64
N ALA A 144 -13.47 -1.76 -16.92
CA ALA A 144 -13.60 -0.37 -16.43
C ALA A 144 -13.50 -0.28 -14.89
N GLU A 145 -14.11 -1.22 -14.18
CA GLU A 145 -14.10 -1.29 -12.72
C GLU A 145 -12.73 -1.67 -12.16
N THR A 146 -12.02 -2.57 -12.84
CA THR A 146 -10.65 -2.94 -12.50
C THR A 146 -9.68 -1.79 -12.78
N ALA A 147 -9.91 -1.02 -13.84
CA ALA A 147 -9.19 0.21 -14.14
C ALA A 147 -9.47 1.32 -13.12
N ASP A 148 -10.68 1.41 -12.57
CA ASP A 148 -10.99 2.32 -11.46
C ASP A 148 -10.24 1.92 -10.19
N LEU A 149 -10.20 0.62 -9.84
CA LEU A 149 -9.39 0.15 -8.71
C LEU A 149 -7.90 0.49 -8.90
N LEU A 150 -7.34 0.24 -10.08
CA LEU A 150 -5.97 0.63 -10.41
C LEU A 150 -5.77 2.14 -10.21
N THR A 151 -6.69 2.96 -10.73
CA THR A 151 -6.65 4.41 -10.57
C THR A 151 -6.65 4.80 -9.10
N GLN A 152 -7.50 4.19 -8.27
CA GLN A 152 -7.57 4.48 -6.83
C GLN A 152 -6.27 4.12 -6.11
N LEU A 153 -5.70 2.94 -6.40
CA LEU A 153 -4.44 2.49 -5.79
C LEU A 153 -3.26 3.32 -6.27
N SER A 154 -3.17 3.65 -7.55
CA SER A 154 -2.15 4.56 -8.09
C SER A 154 -2.25 5.92 -7.43
N LEU A 155 -3.45 6.49 -7.30
CA LEU A 155 -3.63 7.78 -6.62
C LEU A 155 -3.20 7.72 -5.16
N ALA A 156 -3.59 6.67 -4.42
CA ALA A 156 -3.21 6.49 -3.02
C ALA A 156 -1.69 6.36 -2.84
N THR A 157 -1.04 5.56 -3.68
CA THR A 157 0.41 5.32 -3.67
C THR A 157 1.17 6.62 -3.97
N ARG A 158 0.77 7.33 -5.03
CA ARG A 158 1.37 8.62 -5.40
C ARG A 158 1.14 9.69 -4.33
N LEU A 159 -0.06 9.72 -3.73
CA LEU A 159 -0.37 10.64 -2.64
C LEU A 159 0.50 10.36 -1.42
N PHE A 160 0.72 9.09 -1.07
CA PHE A 160 1.63 8.72 0.02
C PHE A 160 3.07 9.18 -0.26
N VAL A 161 3.61 8.91 -1.45
CA VAL A 161 4.95 9.40 -1.84
C VAL A 161 5.05 10.93 -1.74
N LEU A 162 4.04 11.65 -2.24
CA LEU A 162 3.99 13.10 -2.13
C LEU A 162 3.94 13.57 -0.68
N LEU A 163 3.11 12.96 0.15
CA LEU A 163 2.96 13.34 1.56
C LEU A 163 4.20 12.98 2.38
N HIS A 164 4.94 11.93 2.02
CA HIS A 164 6.25 11.61 2.61
C HIS A 164 7.24 12.75 2.38
N GLU A 165 7.39 13.18 1.13
CA GLU A 165 8.25 14.31 0.79
C GLU A 165 7.77 15.63 1.40
N ILE A 166 6.46 15.85 1.48
CA ILE A 166 5.92 17.00 2.21
C ILE A 166 6.22 16.90 3.72
N GLY A 167 6.16 15.70 4.29
CA GLY A 167 6.50 15.44 5.69
C GLY A 167 7.91 15.88 6.02
N HIS A 168 8.88 15.57 5.14
CA HIS A 168 10.24 16.09 5.24
C HIS A 168 10.30 17.62 5.24
N ALA A 169 9.57 18.28 4.33
CA ALA A 169 9.54 19.75 4.28
C ALA A 169 8.84 20.39 5.49
N VAL A 170 7.90 19.69 6.13
CA VAL A 170 7.14 20.19 7.30
C VAL A 170 7.87 19.93 8.61
N LEU A 171 8.45 18.74 8.77
CA LEU A 171 9.04 18.27 10.03
C LEU A 171 10.55 18.52 10.11
N HIS A 172 11.22 18.61 8.96
CA HIS A 172 12.68 18.61 8.85
C HIS A 172 13.20 19.73 7.93
N THR A 173 12.63 20.93 8.04
CA THR A 173 13.03 22.11 7.27
C THR A 173 14.54 22.39 7.38
N GLY A 174 15.17 22.71 6.25
CA GLY A 174 16.62 23.00 6.20
C GLY A 174 17.53 21.77 6.24
N VAL A 175 17.00 20.55 6.38
CA VAL A 175 17.79 19.31 6.30
C VAL A 175 17.86 18.84 4.86
N SER A 176 19.09 18.72 4.32
CA SER A 176 19.25 18.22 2.95
C SER A 176 18.89 16.73 2.86
N PRO A 177 18.44 16.22 1.70
CA PRO A 177 18.10 14.80 1.55
C PRO A 177 19.23 13.83 1.95
N ALA A 178 20.49 14.21 1.77
CA ALA A 178 21.65 13.37 2.11
C ALA A 178 21.96 13.32 3.62
N GLU A 179 21.41 14.25 4.41
CA GLU A 179 21.66 14.39 5.85
C GLU A 179 20.52 13.83 6.70
N ARG A 180 19.42 13.40 6.07
CA ARG A 180 18.27 12.82 6.77
C ARG A 180 18.68 11.55 7.49
N SER A 181 18.32 11.45 8.76
CA SER A 181 18.50 10.26 9.58
C SER A 181 17.39 9.24 9.37
N VAL A 182 17.64 8.00 9.79
CA VAL A 182 16.63 6.92 9.79
C VAL A 182 15.35 7.35 10.53
N ALA A 183 15.48 8.02 11.68
CA ALA A 183 14.33 8.47 12.46
C ALA A 183 13.47 9.48 11.69
N GLN A 184 14.10 10.41 10.97
CA GLN A 184 13.40 11.42 10.17
C GLN A 184 12.64 10.79 8.98
N GLU A 185 13.21 9.77 8.33
CA GLU A 185 12.48 9.02 7.29
C GLU A 185 11.25 8.29 7.87
N LEU A 186 11.36 7.71 9.07
CA LEU A 186 10.22 7.05 9.73
C LEU A 186 9.16 8.04 10.24
N GLU A 187 9.57 9.24 10.67
CA GLU A 187 8.66 10.33 11.05
C GLU A 187 7.89 10.87 9.82
N ALA A 188 8.57 11.04 8.69
CA ALA A 188 7.95 11.41 7.42
C ALA A 188 6.96 10.33 6.92
N ASP A 189 7.30 9.05 7.04
CA ASP A 189 6.39 7.93 6.76
C ASP A 189 5.11 8.02 7.62
N GLY A 190 5.29 8.28 8.92
CA GLY A 190 4.19 8.40 9.85
C GLY A 190 3.26 9.57 9.53
N PHE A 191 3.85 10.72 9.22
CA PHE A 191 3.11 11.88 8.73
C PHE A 191 2.34 11.58 7.45
N ALA A 192 2.99 10.91 6.48
CA ALA A 192 2.38 10.57 5.20
C ALA A 192 1.18 9.63 5.37
N LEU A 193 1.31 8.62 6.23
CA LEU A 193 0.25 7.68 6.55
C LEU A 193 -0.98 8.39 7.12
N ASP A 194 -0.76 9.22 8.14
CA ASP A 194 -1.84 9.96 8.80
C ASP A 194 -2.55 10.89 7.82
N ALA A 195 -1.79 11.68 7.07
CA ALA A 195 -2.35 12.61 6.09
C ALA A 195 -3.08 11.88 4.95
N CYS A 196 -2.59 10.72 4.49
CA CYS A 196 -3.29 9.89 3.51
C CYS A 196 -4.65 9.42 4.03
N ILE A 197 -4.70 8.96 5.28
CA ILE A 197 -5.95 8.52 5.92
C ILE A 197 -6.90 9.70 6.09
N ASP A 198 -6.43 10.82 6.62
CA ASP A 198 -7.28 11.94 7.02
C ASP A 198 -7.78 12.76 5.82
N HIS A 199 -7.02 12.81 4.73
CA HIS A 199 -7.40 13.59 3.55
C HIS A 199 -8.03 12.77 2.42
N PHE A 200 -7.69 11.49 2.29
CA PHE A 200 -8.20 10.62 1.24
C PHE A 200 -8.99 9.43 1.80
N GLY A 201 -8.44 8.71 2.78
CA GLY A 201 -9.04 7.51 3.36
C GLY A 201 -10.43 7.75 3.94
N GLN A 202 -10.51 8.43 5.08
CA GLN A 202 -11.78 8.67 5.79
C GLN A 202 -12.78 9.51 4.98
N PRO A 203 -12.39 10.65 4.36
CA PRO A 203 -13.38 11.53 3.74
C PRO A 203 -14.04 10.93 2.50
N CYS A 204 -13.38 9.96 1.84
CA CYS A 204 -13.90 9.28 0.66
C CYS A 204 -14.37 7.85 0.94
N GLY A 205 -14.29 7.35 2.19
CA GLY A 205 -14.57 5.95 2.52
C GLY A 205 -13.58 4.97 1.87
N ARG A 206 -12.34 5.40 1.66
CA ARG A 206 -11.26 4.70 0.93
C ARG A 206 -10.06 4.34 1.80
N THR A 207 -10.25 4.18 3.11
CA THR A 207 -9.16 3.85 4.06
C THR A 207 -8.33 2.63 3.62
N ARG A 208 -8.99 1.56 3.11
CA ARG A 208 -8.29 0.37 2.60
C ARG A 208 -7.35 0.68 1.43
N ALA A 209 -7.77 1.57 0.52
CA ALA A 209 -6.95 1.99 -0.62
C ALA A 209 -5.80 2.91 -0.16
N ALA A 210 -6.07 3.81 0.78
CA ALA A 210 -5.03 4.67 1.38
C ALA A 210 -3.91 3.84 2.03
N LEU A 211 -4.29 2.82 2.81
CA LEU A 211 -3.34 1.90 3.45
C LEU A 211 -2.61 1.01 2.45
N ALA A 212 -3.31 0.49 1.44
CA ALA A 212 -2.66 -0.27 0.37
C ALA A 212 -1.60 0.58 -0.32
N GLY A 213 -1.91 1.83 -0.66
CA GLY A 213 -0.92 2.76 -1.22
C GLY A 213 0.28 2.96 -0.29
N ALA A 214 0.05 3.20 1.00
CA ALA A 214 1.12 3.41 1.99
C ALA A 214 2.03 2.19 2.15
N PHE A 215 1.47 0.98 2.26
CA PHE A 215 2.25 -0.24 2.51
C PHE A 215 2.95 -0.77 1.26
N LEU A 216 2.42 -0.47 0.06
CA LEU A 216 3.05 -0.86 -1.20
C LEU A 216 4.29 -0.03 -1.52
N VAL A 217 4.38 1.23 -1.06
CA VAL A 217 5.55 2.08 -1.33
C VAL A 217 6.85 1.46 -0.82
N PRO A 218 6.98 1.04 0.45
CA PRO A 218 8.20 0.34 0.91
C PRO A 218 8.58 -0.86 0.04
N ARG A 219 7.60 -1.67 -0.40
CA ARG A 219 7.83 -2.85 -1.26
C ARG A 219 8.28 -2.47 -2.66
N LEU A 220 7.70 -1.43 -3.24
CA LEU A 220 8.15 -0.89 -4.52
C LEU A 220 9.60 -0.39 -4.43
N LEU A 221 9.97 0.25 -3.32
CA LEU A 221 11.35 0.69 -3.10
C LEU A 221 12.30 -0.49 -2.87
N GLU A 222 11.86 -1.56 -2.21
CA GLU A 222 12.63 -2.80 -2.09
C GLU A 222 12.90 -3.42 -3.46
N ALA A 223 11.86 -3.58 -4.28
CA ALA A 223 12.02 -4.08 -5.64
C ALA A 223 13.03 -3.24 -6.44
N LEU A 224 12.96 -1.91 -6.37
CA LEU A 224 13.94 -1.03 -7.00
C LEU A 224 15.36 -1.23 -6.45
N ARG A 225 15.52 -1.42 -5.14
CA ARG A 225 16.81 -1.71 -4.49
C ARG A 225 17.41 -3.01 -5.00
N LEU A 226 16.60 -4.07 -5.09
CA LEU A 226 17.00 -5.37 -5.61
C LEU A 226 17.41 -5.30 -7.10
N LEU A 227 16.76 -4.42 -7.86
CA LEU A 227 17.11 -4.09 -9.25
C LEU A 227 18.33 -3.15 -9.38
N GLY A 228 19.06 -2.92 -8.28
CA GLY A 228 20.31 -2.17 -8.26
C GLY A 228 20.16 -0.67 -8.18
N HIS A 229 18.98 -0.14 -7.82
CA HIS A 229 18.85 1.26 -7.40
C HIS A 229 19.56 1.46 -6.06
N ARG A 230 20.37 2.52 -5.96
CA ARG A 230 21.08 2.88 -4.73
C ARG A 230 20.36 4.03 -4.05
N PHE A 231 19.68 3.72 -2.95
CA PHE A 231 19.21 4.71 -1.99
C PHE A 231 20.36 5.14 -1.08
N PRO A 232 20.34 6.35 -0.52
CA PRO A 232 21.29 6.75 0.53
C PRO A 232 21.30 5.75 1.70
N ASP A 233 22.47 5.50 2.28
CA ASP A 233 22.65 4.54 3.39
C ASP A 233 21.86 4.92 4.66
N THR A 234 21.38 6.15 4.74
CA THR A 234 20.53 6.64 5.83
C THR A 234 19.05 6.27 5.68
N HIS A 235 18.64 5.68 4.54
CA HIS A 235 17.28 5.18 4.38
C HIS A 235 17.07 3.90 5.20
N PRO A 236 16.03 3.84 6.06
CA PRO A 236 15.65 2.60 6.72
C PRO A 236 15.37 1.50 5.70
N SER A 237 15.56 0.24 6.12
CA SER A 237 15.20 -0.88 5.27
C SER A 237 13.70 -0.86 4.99
N PRO A 238 13.23 -1.36 3.83
CA PRO A 238 11.81 -1.47 3.55
C PRO A 238 11.00 -2.25 4.59
N ALA A 239 11.62 -3.25 5.22
CA ALA A 239 11.02 -3.98 6.33
C ALA A 239 10.78 -3.07 7.55
N ASP A 240 11.77 -2.25 7.93
CA ASP A 240 11.65 -1.31 9.06
C ASP A 240 10.58 -0.24 8.79
N ARG A 241 10.53 0.28 7.55
CA ARG A 241 9.49 1.24 7.13
C ARG A 241 8.09 0.64 7.22
N LEU A 242 7.92 -0.57 6.67
CA LEU A 242 6.64 -1.27 6.69
C LEU A 242 6.19 -1.57 8.13
N GLU A 243 7.09 -2.02 8.99
CA GLU A 243 6.77 -2.27 10.40
C GLU A 243 6.39 -0.98 11.14
N SER A 244 7.12 0.11 10.90
CA SER A 244 6.79 1.43 11.45
C SER A 244 5.38 1.89 11.04
N LEU A 245 5.03 1.74 9.75
CA LEU A 245 3.71 2.07 9.22
C LEU A 245 2.60 1.20 9.83
N ARG A 246 2.85 -0.11 9.97
CA ARG A 246 1.91 -1.05 10.60
C ARG A 246 1.65 -0.70 12.05
N ARG A 247 2.72 -0.48 12.84
CA ARG A 247 2.62 -0.05 14.23
C ARG A 247 1.82 1.24 14.36
N ARG A 248 2.15 2.27 13.57
CA ARG A 248 1.44 3.55 13.59
C ARG A 248 -0.04 3.40 13.25
N PHE A 249 -0.38 2.58 12.24
CA PHE A 249 -1.79 2.35 11.93
C PHE A 249 -2.52 1.56 13.01
N ARG A 250 -1.87 0.55 13.60
CA ARG A 250 -2.43 -0.23 14.71
C ARG A 250 -2.73 0.66 15.93
N GLU A 251 -1.86 1.62 16.25
CA GLU A 251 -2.08 2.63 17.30
C GLU A 251 -3.29 3.54 17.04
N ARG A 252 -3.71 3.68 15.78
CA ARG A 252 -4.91 4.44 15.38
C ARG A 252 -6.18 3.60 15.36
N CYS A 253 -6.09 2.30 15.57
CA CYS A 253 -7.22 1.38 15.53
C CYS A 253 -7.72 1.09 16.94
N ASP A 254 -9.04 1.14 17.12
CA ASP A 254 -9.68 0.85 18.41
C ASP A 254 -9.61 -0.66 18.77
N SER A 255 -9.27 -1.50 17.79
CA SER A 255 -9.16 -2.95 17.97
C SER A 255 -8.31 -3.59 16.87
N GLU A 256 -7.82 -4.81 17.12
CA GLU A 256 -7.17 -5.64 16.11
C GLU A 256 -8.13 -5.96 14.94
N PHE A 257 -9.43 -6.11 15.22
CA PHE A 257 -10.44 -6.29 14.17
C PHE A 257 -10.39 -5.15 13.13
N THR A 258 -10.43 -3.90 13.60
CA THR A 258 -10.38 -2.71 12.75
C THR A 258 -9.08 -2.67 11.94
N TYR A 259 -7.95 -3.01 12.57
CA TYR A 259 -6.65 -3.08 11.91
C TYR A 259 -6.69 -4.07 10.73
N TYR A 260 -7.00 -5.35 10.98
CA TYR A 260 -6.98 -6.39 9.95
C TYR A 260 -8.02 -6.16 8.86
N PHE A 261 -9.21 -5.67 9.23
CA PHE A 261 -10.26 -5.33 8.26
C PHE A 261 -9.77 -4.29 7.24
N HIS A 262 -9.04 -3.28 7.72
CA HIS A 262 -8.54 -2.21 6.86
C HIS A 262 -7.26 -2.57 6.10
N THR A 263 -6.37 -3.39 6.68
CA THR A 263 -5.08 -3.74 6.07
C THR A 263 -5.11 -4.96 5.15
N THR A 264 -6.23 -5.68 5.06
CA THR A 264 -6.34 -6.92 4.27
C THR A 264 -5.76 -6.82 2.85
N VAL A 265 -6.13 -5.76 2.12
CA VAL A 265 -5.68 -5.55 0.72
C VAL A 265 -4.19 -5.23 0.68
N ALA A 266 -3.72 -4.39 1.61
CA ALA A 266 -2.33 -3.97 1.71
C ALA A 266 -1.40 -5.16 1.97
N ILE A 267 -1.77 -6.03 2.93
CA ILE A 267 -1.01 -7.23 3.27
C ILE A 267 -1.01 -8.23 2.11
N ALA A 268 -2.17 -8.52 1.51
CA ALA A 268 -2.26 -9.47 0.40
C ALA A 268 -1.38 -9.08 -0.80
N GLN A 269 -1.42 -7.81 -1.19
CA GLN A 269 -0.58 -7.31 -2.29
C GLN A 269 0.91 -7.24 -1.90
N GLY A 270 1.22 -6.88 -0.65
CA GLY A 270 2.59 -6.87 -0.14
C GLY A 270 3.25 -8.24 -0.10
N LEU A 271 2.48 -9.30 0.20
CA LEU A 271 2.96 -10.69 0.15
C LEU A 271 3.22 -11.15 -1.29
N ARG A 272 2.37 -10.76 -2.23
CA ARG A 272 2.58 -11.08 -3.65
C ARG A 272 3.83 -10.38 -4.21
N MET A 273 4.08 -9.14 -3.82
CA MET A 273 5.34 -8.47 -4.14
C MET A 273 6.54 -9.17 -3.50
N GLU A 274 6.42 -9.65 -2.26
CA GLU A 274 7.49 -10.46 -1.64
C GLU A 274 7.84 -11.69 -2.47
N ALA A 275 6.82 -12.40 -2.95
CA ALA A 275 7.02 -13.60 -3.75
C ALA A 275 7.85 -13.27 -4.99
N ALA A 276 7.53 -12.17 -5.68
CA ALA A 276 8.27 -11.69 -6.84
C ALA A 276 9.71 -11.28 -6.48
N GLU A 277 9.91 -10.58 -5.36
CA GLU A 277 11.24 -10.20 -4.84
C GLU A 277 12.11 -11.43 -4.52
N ARG A 278 11.53 -12.46 -3.89
CA ARG A 278 12.21 -13.73 -3.58
C ARG A 278 12.59 -14.49 -4.85
N ARG A 279 11.71 -14.50 -5.86
CA ARG A 279 12.02 -15.08 -7.18
C ARG A 279 13.18 -14.36 -7.85
N LEU A 280 13.18 -13.02 -7.82
CA LEU A 280 14.26 -12.19 -8.36
C LEU A 280 15.62 -12.50 -7.72
N LEU A 281 15.62 -12.79 -6.41
CA LEU A 281 16.81 -13.19 -5.65
C LEU A 281 17.20 -14.67 -5.79
N GLY A 282 16.38 -15.49 -6.46
CA GLY A 282 16.61 -16.93 -6.58
C GLY A 282 16.48 -17.69 -5.25
N PHE A 283 15.69 -17.18 -4.31
CA PHE A 283 15.45 -17.86 -3.03
C PHE A 283 14.49 -19.03 -3.17
N GLU A 284 14.73 -20.08 -2.36
CA GLU A 284 13.82 -21.21 -2.16
C GLU A 284 13.46 -21.30 -0.65
N PRO A 285 12.17 -21.36 -0.27
CA PRO A 285 11.00 -21.34 -1.15
C PRO A 285 10.78 -19.96 -1.78
N ARG A 286 10.26 -19.94 -3.01
CA ARG A 286 9.91 -18.71 -3.74
C ARG A 286 8.74 -17.93 -3.13
N GLN A 287 7.87 -18.62 -2.39
CA GLN A 287 6.76 -17.99 -1.69
C GLN A 287 7.25 -17.29 -0.41
N PRO A 288 6.58 -16.20 0.01
CA PRO A 288 6.82 -15.59 1.31
C PRO A 288 6.59 -16.60 2.43
N LEU A 289 7.29 -16.40 3.55
CA LEU A 289 7.03 -17.19 4.74
C LEU A 289 5.64 -16.84 5.28
N VAL A 290 4.83 -17.86 5.55
CA VAL A 290 3.49 -17.69 6.10
C VAL A 290 3.59 -17.27 7.56
N SER A 291 3.37 -15.98 7.83
CA SER A 291 3.36 -15.41 9.18
C SER A 291 1.96 -15.39 9.78
N ALA A 292 1.86 -15.27 11.10
CA ALA A 292 0.59 -15.13 11.82
C ALA A 292 -0.26 -13.96 11.30
N GLU A 293 0.38 -12.82 11.02
CA GLU A 293 -0.30 -11.64 10.47
C GLU A 293 -0.84 -11.92 9.07
N SER A 294 -0.08 -12.63 8.22
CA SER A 294 -0.52 -12.99 6.88
C SER A 294 -1.70 -13.98 6.89
N LEU A 295 -1.70 -14.93 7.82
CA LEU A 295 -2.78 -15.89 8.01
C LEU A 295 -4.07 -15.20 8.44
N VAL A 296 -4.00 -14.37 9.49
CA VAL A 296 -5.19 -13.66 10.01
C VAL A 296 -5.72 -12.64 9.00
N SER A 297 -4.83 -11.94 8.28
CA SER A 297 -5.24 -11.05 7.19
C SER A 297 -5.92 -11.80 6.06
N THR A 298 -5.38 -12.95 5.63
CA THR A 298 -5.99 -13.79 4.59
C THR A 298 -7.35 -14.31 5.03
N MET A 299 -7.46 -14.75 6.28
CA MET A 299 -8.71 -15.18 6.89
C MET A 299 -9.75 -14.05 6.92
N MET A 300 -9.37 -12.84 7.36
CA MET A 300 -10.23 -11.66 7.31
C MET A 300 -10.73 -11.39 5.88
N GLY A 301 -9.87 -11.49 4.87
CA GLY A 301 -10.26 -11.37 3.47
C GLY A 301 -11.31 -12.39 3.04
N MET A 302 -11.11 -13.67 3.36
CA MET A 302 -12.09 -14.73 3.09
C MET A 302 -13.43 -14.47 3.79
N LEU A 303 -13.39 -14.01 5.04
CA LEU A 303 -14.59 -13.73 5.83
C LEU A 303 -15.34 -12.49 5.33
N ILE A 304 -14.65 -11.48 4.83
CA ILE A 304 -15.29 -10.33 4.16
C ILE A 304 -16.08 -10.79 2.94
N GLU A 305 -15.52 -11.71 2.14
CA GLU A 305 -16.22 -12.27 0.98
C GLU A 305 -17.41 -13.17 1.40
N LEU A 306 -17.21 -14.06 2.38
CA LEU A 306 -18.24 -14.97 2.89
C LEU A 306 -19.39 -14.26 3.64
N GLY A 307 -19.07 -13.21 4.39
CA GLY A 307 -20.02 -12.41 5.19
C GLY A 307 -20.75 -11.36 4.35
N GLY A 308 -20.23 -11.02 3.18
CA GLY A 308 -20.91 -10.17 2.20
C GLY A 308 -22.06 -10.89 1.50
N SER A 309 -22.85 -10.16 0.72
CA SER A 309 -23.87 -10.73 -0.18
C SER A 309 -23.28 -11.49 -1.38
N ARG A 310 -21.96 -11.72 -1.39
CA ARG A 310 -21.18 -12.26 -2.49
C ARG A 310 -21.10 -13.78 -2.37
N LYS A 311 -21.78 -14.49 -3.26
CA LYS A 311 -21.77 -15.97 -3.30
C LYS A 311 -20.60 -16.55 -4.10
N SER A 312 -19.51 -15.82 -4.26
CA SER A 312 -18.35 -16.25 -5.08
C SER A 312 -17.46 -17.27 -4.38
N VAL A 313 -17.54 -17.37 -3.05
CA VAL A 313 -16.74 -18.28 -2.23
C VAL A 313 -17.67 -19.08 -1.32
N THR A 314 -17.48 -20.40 -1.25
CA THR A 314 -18.18 -21.27 -0.28
C THR A 314 -17.34 -21.47 0.97
N PHE A 315 -17.97 -21.85 2.08
CA PHE A 315 -17.24 -22.13 3.33
C PHE A 315 -16.24 -23.28 3.14
N GLU A 316 -16.59 -24.30 2.34
CA GLU A 316 -15.72 -25.44 2.05
C GLU A 316 -14.48 -25.01 1.24
N ALA A 317 -14.66 -24.16 0.22
CA ALA A 317 -13.55 -23.63 -0.56
C ALA A 317 -12.62 -22.74 0.29
N ALA A 318 -13.20 -21.89 1.14
CA ALA A 318 -12.42 -21.06 2.07
C ALA A 318 -11.67 -21.92 3.11
N ALA A 319 -12.32 -22.96 3.66
CA ALA A 319 -11.71 -23.90 4.59
C ALA A 319 -10.53 -24.64 3.94
N SER A 320 -10.72 -25.15 2.72
CA SER A 320 -9.65 -25.80 1.96
C SER A 320 -8.45 -24.87 1.72
N ASN A 321 -8.70 -23.61 1.36
CA ASN A 321 -7.64 -22.63 1.16
C ASN A 321 -6.89 -22.32 2.47
N LEU A 322 -7.62 -22.17 3.58
CA LEU A 322 -7.03 -21.93 4.89
C LEU A 322 -6.15 -23.10 5.35
N LEU A 323 -6.60 -24.34 5.15
CA LEU A 323 -5.80 -25.54 5.46
C LEU A 323 -4.49 -25.55 4.68
N SER A 324 -4.55 -25.32 3.37
CA SER A 324 -3.35 -25.26 2.54
C SER A 324 -2.33 -24.22 3.03
N LEU A 325 -2.80 -23.05 3.50
CA LEU A 325 -1.92 -22.04 4.08
C LEU A 325 -1.34 -22.45 5.43
N CYS A 326 -2.10 -23.21 6.23
CA CYS A 326 -1.63 -23.70 7.52
C CYS A 326 -0.57 -24.80 7.35
N ASP A 327 -0.69 -25.63 6.31
CA ASP A 327 0.29 -26.68 6.00
C ASP A 327 1.67 -26.10 5.65
N ASP A 328 1.72 -24.88 5.10
CA ASP A 328 2.95 -24.16 4.74
C ASP A 328 3.54 -23.33 5.92
N ALA A 329 2.81 -23.19 7.03
CA ALA A 329 3.21 -22.36 8.16
C ALA A 329 4.05 -23.12 9.19
N GLN A 330 5.00 -22.43 9.84
CA GLN A 330 5.74 -23.00 10.97
C GLN A 330 4.82 -23.15 12.19
N PRO A 331 5.03 -24.16 13.07
CA PRO A 331 4.17 -24.37 14.24
C PRO A 331 4.04 -23.14 15.15
N GLU A 332 5.13 -22.39 15.32
CA GLU A 332 5.18 -21.16 16.11
C GLU A 332 4.26 -20.08 15.54
N GLU A 333 4.22 -19.95 14.21
CA GLU A 333 3.36 -18.99 13.52
C GLU A 333 1.89 -19.41 13.56
N LEU A 334 1.60 -20.72 13.57
CA LEU A 334 0.24 -21.23 13.78
C LEU A 334 -0.28 -20.90 15.18
N GLU A 335 0.53 -21.08 16.22
CA GLU A 335 0.17 -20.72 17.60
C GLU A 335 -0.07 -19.21 17.75
N ARG A 336 0.80 -18.39 17.13
CA ARG A 336 0.62 -16.93 17.10
C ARG A 336 -0.63 -16.52 16.32
N ALA A 337 -0.86 -17.13 15.15
CA ALA A 337 -2.04 -16.89 14.33
C ALA A 337 -3.32 -17.20 15.09
N ALA A 338 -3.30 -18.27 15.88
CA ALA A 338 -4.41 -18.64 16.74
C ALA A 338 -4.76 -17.59 17.78
N ALA A 339 -3.77 -17.15 18.55
CA ALA A 339 -3.95 -16.16 19.59
C ALA A 339 -4.49 -14.85 19.01
N LEU A 340 -3.96 -14.48 17.84
CA LEU A 340 -4.39 -13.31 17.09
C LEU A 340 -5.81 -13.46 16.51
N ALA A 341 -6.14 -14.60 15.91
CA ALA A 341 -7.48 -14.89 15.40
C ALA A 341 -8.53 -14.85 16.52
N ARG A 342 -8.20 -15.34 17.72
CA ARG A 342 -9.05 -15.17 18.91
C ARG A 342 -9.24 -13.69 19.23
N ALA A 343 -8.17 -12.91 19.36
CA ALA A 343 -8.27 -11.47 19.65
C ALA A 343 -9.07 -10.68 18.59
N VAL A 344 -9.00 -11.10 17.32
CA VAL A 344 -9.67 -10.44 16.19
C VAL A 344 -11.14 -10.84 16.09
N PHE A 345 -11.46 -12.13 16.20
CA PHE A 345 -12.76 -12.68 15.84
C PHE A 345 -13.61 -13.14 17.04
N SER A 346 -13.06 -13.20 18.25
CA SER A 346 -13.87 -13.50 19.45
C SER A 346 -14.90 -12.39 19.65
N ALA A 347 -16.18 -12.75 19.69
CA ALA A 347 -17.19 -11.85 20.21
C ALA A 347 -16.89 -11.62 21.69
N GLU A 348 -16.50 -10.41 22.08
CA GLU A 348 -16.45 -10.09 23.50
C GLU A 348 -17.85 -10.26 24.09
N PRO A 349 -18.03 -11.11 25.12
CA PRO A 349 -19.32 -11.27 25.76
C PRO A 349 -19.77 -9.92 26.34
N GLY A 350 -20.86 -9.35 25.82
CA GLY A 350 -21.52 -8.19 26.40
C GLY A 350 -21.17 -6.82 25.81
N VAL A 351 -20.37 -6.73 24.76
CA VAL A 351 -20.26 -5.50 23.96
C VAL A 351 -21.17 -5.64 22.74
N PRO A 352 -22.35 -4.98 22.72
CA PRO A 352 -23.18 -5.00 21.52
C PRO A 352 -22.40 -4.37 20.37
N ALA A 353 -22.14 -5.15 19.33
CA ALA A 353 -21.61 -4.62 18.08
C ALA A 353 -22.59 -3.52 17.59
N PRO A 354 -22.09 -2.34 17.17
CA PRO A 354 -22.93 -1.34 16.52
C PRO A 354 -23.71 -2.00 15.38
N ALA A 355 -25.01 -1.74 15.28
CA ALA A 355 -25.92 -2.43 14.37
C ALA A 355 -25.54 -2.29 12.87
N ASP A 356 -24.66 -1.35 12.54
CA ASP A 356 -24.18 -1.05 11.19
C ASP A 356 -22.74 -1.54 10.91
N GLU A 357 -22.12 -2.31 11.81
CA GLU A 357 -20.73 -2.73 11.66
C GLU A 357 -20.60 -4.09 10.93
N PRO A 358 -19.76 -4.21 9.88
CA PRO A 358 -19.52 -5.48 9.17
C PRO A 358 -18.97 -6.59 10.09
N ARG A 359 -18.52 -6.23 11.30
CA ARG A 359 -18.00 -7.13 12.33
C ARG A 359 -18.93 -8.26 12.69
N ALA A 360 -20.22 -8.00 12.93
CA ALA A 360 -21.16 -9.07 13.33
C ALA A 360 -21.30 -10.15 12.25
N GLY A 361 -21.41 -9.74 10.98
CA GLY A 361 -21.46 -10.66 9.83
C GLY A 361 -20.16 -11.45 9.67
N ILE A 362 -19.01 -10.80 9.82
CA ILE A 362 -17.68 -11.42 9.72
C ILE A 362 -17.44 -12.43 10.86
N CYS A 363 -17.78 -12.08 12.11
CA CYS A 363 -17.66 -12.99 13.25
C CYS A 363 -18.61 -14.20 13.13
N LEU A 364 -19.83 -14.00 12.61
CA LEU A 364 -20.74 -15.11 12.32
C LEU A 364 -20.20 -16.02 11.21
N ALA A 365 -19.65 -15.44 10.14
CA ALA A 365 -19.00 -16.18 9.08
C ALA A 365 -17.77 -16.93 9.61
N TYR A 366 -17.04 -16.36 10.56
CA TYR A 366 -15.89 -17.02 11.20
C TYR A 366 -16.32 -18.32 11.88
N GLY A 367 -17.35 -18.30 12.74
CA GLY A 367 -17.86 -19.52 13.38
C GLY A 367 -18.27 -20.62 12.37
N LYS A 368 -18.85 -20.23 11.24
CA LYS A 368 -19.21 -21.17 10.16
C LYS A 368 -17.99 -21.72 9.41
N LEU A 369 -16.98 -20.89 9.17
CA LEU A 369 -15.72 -21.30 8.56
C LEU A 369 -14.99 -22.31 9.45
N VAL A 370 -14.94 -22.06 10.76
CA VAL A 370 -14.36 -23.00 11.73
C VAL A 370 -15.09 -24.33 11.69
N ALA A 371 -16.42 -24.32 11.69
CA ALA A 371 -17.22 -25.54 11.64
C ALA A 371 -17.08 -26.34 10.32
N ALA A 372 -16.62 -25.71 9.24
CA ALA A 372 -16.40 -26.36 7.95
C ALA A 372 -15.02 -27.03 7.83
N LEU A 373 -14.12 -26.87 8.81
CA LEU A 373 -12.82 -27.51 8.80
C LEU A 373 -12.93 -29.01 9.17
N PRO A 374 -12.20 -29.91 8.47
CA PRO A 374 -12.30 -31.35 8.64
C PRO A 374 -11.77 -31.88 9.99
N ALA A 375 -11.01 -31.06 10.72
CA ALA A 375 -10.58 -31.28 12.09
C ALA A 375 -10.32 -29.90 12.74
N PRO A 376 -10.42 -29.75 14.08
CA PRO A 376 -9.92 -28.56 14.74
C PRO A 376 -8.42 -28.45 14.44
N LEU A 377 -7.99 -27.41 13.72
CA LEU A 377 -6.58 -27.12 13.52
C LEU A 377 -5.96 -26.90 14.91
N PRO A 378 -5.00 -27.74 15.34
CA PRO A 378 -4.35 -27.58 16.64
C PRO A 378 -3.82 -26.15 16.77
N GLY A 379 -4.20 -25.47 17.84
CA GLY A 379 -3.80 -24.09 18.09
C GLY A 379 -4.81 -23.06 17.55
N LEU A 380 -5.14 -23.07 16.25
CA LEU A 380 -5.84 -21.96 15.55
C LEU A 380 -7.25 -21.65 16.03
N PHE A 381 -7.98 -22.66 16.46
CA PHE A 381 -9.36 -22.51 16.89
C PHE A 381 -9.49 -22.78 18.37
N LEU A 382 -10.51 -22.16 18.99
CA LEU A 382 -10.90 -22.47 20.35
C LEU A 382 -10.92 -23.99 20.48
N GLU A 383 -10.04 -24.56 21.30
CA GLU A 383 -10.35 -25.87 21.84
C GLU A 383 -11.70 -25.66 22.53
N GLU A 384 -12.76 -26.18 21.93
CA GLU A 384 -13.98 -26.43 22.67
C GLU A 384 -13.68 -27.55 23.68
N GLY A 385 -12.96 -27.17 24.73
CA GLY A 385 -13.30 -27.51 26.10
C GLY A 385 -13.76 -26.19 26.75
N GLN A 386 -14.47 -26.14 27.86
CA GLN A 386 -14.63 -27.05 28.97
C GLN A 386 -15.51 -26.31 29.97
#